data_AF-A0AB37S2X4-F1
#
_entry.id   AF-A0AB37S2X4-F1
#
_cell.length_a   1.000
_cell.length_b   1.000
_cell.length_c   1.000
_cell.angle_alpha   90.00
_cell.angle_beta   90.00
_cell.angle_gamma   90.00
#
_symmetry.space_group_name_H-M   'P 1'
#
loop_
_entity.id
_entity.type
_entity.pdbx_description
1 polymer ?
#
loop_
_entity_poly.entity_id
_entity_poly.type
_entity_poly.pdbx_seq_one_letter_code
_entity_poly.pdbx_strand_id
1 'polypeptide(L)' 'MTEEDDICRALGALDPAYLELMQQMLKIDCEVAARELGISNQIASRIIALTPTEIEALVGRGSQP' A
#
# COMPACT_ATOMS: atom_id res chain seq x y z
N MET A 1 2.18 17.50 8.69
CA MET A 1 2.13 16.03 8.62
C MET A 1 0.79 15.73 8.00
N THR A 2 0.80 15.37 6.73
CA THR A 2 -0.42 15.19 5.94
C THR A 2 -0.82 13.72 6.07
N GLU A 3 -2.11 13.43 6.14
CA GLU A 3 -2.66 12.06 6.20
C GLU A 3 -2.04 11.13 5.12
N GLU A 4 -1.66 11.71 3.99
CA GLU A 4 -0.96 11.05 2.90
C GLU A 4 0.44 10.51 3.25
N ASP A 5 1.19 11.21 4.09
CA ASP A 5 2.54 10.84 4.55
C ASP A 5 2.46 9.71 5.58
N ASP A 6 1.47 9.75 6.47
CA ASP A 6 1.18 8.67 7.42
C ASP A 6 0.80 7.36 6.71
N ILE A 7 0.00 7.43 5.64
CA ILE A 7 -0.35 6.27 4.82
C ILE A 7 0.90 5.69 4.15
N CYS A 8 1.71 6.51 3.50
CA CYS A 8 2.95 6.03 2.85
C CYS A 8 3.93 5.43 3.86
N ARG A 9 4.03 6.01 5.06
CA ARG A 9 4.87 5.47 6.13
C ARG A 9 4.36 4.13 6.65
N ALA A 10 3.04 3.99 6.82
CA ALA A 10 2.44 2.71 7.22
C ALA A 10 2.64 1.63 6.15
N LEU A 11 2.50 1.98 4.87
CA LEU A 11 2.77 1.08 3.74
C LEU A 11 4.25 0.70 3.64
N GLY A 12 5.17 1.64 3.87
CA GLY A 12 6.61 1.39 3.86
C GLY A 12 7.13 0.56 5.04
N ALA A 13 6.30 0.37 6.09
CA ALA A 13 6.59 -0.55 7.19
C ALA A 13 6.11 -1.99 6.91
N LEU A 14 5.32 -2.21 5.85
CA LEU A 14 4.89 -3.54 5.43
C LEU A 14 5.97 -4.22 4.60
N ASP A 15 5.97 -5.54 4.62
CA ASP A 15 6.83 -6.34 3.76
C ASP A 15 6.46 -6.13 2.28
N PRO A 16 7.44 -6.00 1.36
CA PRO A 16 7.19 -5.83 -0.07
C PRO A 16 6.27 -6.91 -0.64
N ALA A 17 6.44 -8.17 -0.23
CA ALA A 17 5.62 -9.27 -0.72
C ALA A 17 4.15 -9.14 -0.26
N TYR A 18 3.92 -8.59 0.93
CA TYR A 18 2.57 -8.33 1.43
C TYR A 18 1.91 -7.19 0.67
N LEU A 19 2.67 -6.13 0.34
CA LEU A 19 2.15 -5.00 -0.43
C LEU A 19 1.78 -5.42 -1.86
N GLU A 20 2.60 -6.25 -2.51
CA GLU A 20 2.30 -6.85 -3.81
C GLU A 20 1.04 -7.72 -3.76
N LEU A 21 0.87 -8.52 -2.71
CA LEU A 21 -0.34 -9.33 -2.51
C LEU A 21 -1.59 -8.45 -2.37
N MET A 22 -1.53 -7.41 -1.54
CA MET A 22 -2.62 -6.44 -1.39
C MET A 22 -2.97 -5.81 -2.74
N GLN A 23 -1.95 -5.40 -3.52
CA GLN A 23 -2.17 -4.82 -4.83
C GLN A 23 -2.85 -5.79 -5.80
N GLN A 24 -2.47 -7.07 -5.80
CA GLN A 24 -3.12 -8.09 -6.61
C GLN A 24 -4.58 -8.30 -6.21
N MET A 25 -4.87 -8.42 -4.92
CA MET A 25 -6.24 -8.56 -4.41
C MET A 25 -7.12 -7.36 -4.81
N LEU A 26 -6.59 -6.15 -4.64
CA LEU A 26 -7.27 -4.90 -5.01
C LEU A 26 -7.48 -4.73 -6.52
N LYS A 27 -6.58 -5.26 -7.35
CA LYS A 27 -6.73 -5.29 -8.81
C LYS A 27 -7.79 -6.29 -9.29
N ILE A 28 -8.03 -7.36 -8.53
CA ILE A 28 -9.08 -8.34 -8.82
C ILE A 28 -10.44 -7.77 -8.42
N ASP A 29 -10.58 -7.33 -7.16
CA ASP A 29 -11.82 -6.76 -6.64
C ASP A 29 -11.52 -5.72 -5.57
N CYS A 30 -11.56 -4.44 -5.97
CA CYS A 30 -11.16 -3.32 -5.11
C CYS A 30 -12.10 -3.15 -3.91
N GLU A 31 -13.41 -3.28 -4.08
CA GLU A 31 -14.37 -3.10 -2.97
C GLU A 31 -14.25 -4.22 -1.94
N VAL A 32 -14.18 -5.48 -2.39
CA VAL A 32 -14.05 -6.63 -1.49
C VAL A 32 -12.71 -6.58 -0.77
N ALA A 33 -11.61 -6.39 -1.51
CA ALA A 33 -10.29 -6.36 -0.90
C ALA A 33 -10.09 -5.14 0.02
N ALA A 34 -10.61 -3.96 -0.32
CA ALA A 34 -10.55 -2.80 0.58
C ALA A 34 -11.26 -3.07 1.91
N ARG A 35 -12.44 -3.72 1.84
CA ARG A 35 -13.20 -4.13 3.03
C ARG A 35 -12.48 -5.19 3.87
N GLU A 36 -11.91 -6.21 3.24
CA GLU A 36 -11.15 -7.28 3.93
C GLU A 36 -9.87 -6.74 4.58
N LEU A 37 -9.21 -5.79 3.92
CA LEU A 37 -8.01 -5.12 4.44
C LEU A 37 -8.36 -4.03 5.47
N GLY A 38 -9.64 -3.70 5.66
CA GLY A 38 -10.09 -2.65 6.58
C GLY A 38 -9.64 -1.25 6.18
N ILE A 39 -9.41 -1.01 4.89
CA ILE A 39 -8.91 0.26 4.34
C ILE A 39 -10.00 0.97 3.53
N SER A 40 -9.90 2.29 3.45
CA SER A 40 -10.81 3.08 2.61
C SER A 40 -10.50 2.89 1.12
N ASN A 41 -11.50 3.07 0.25
CA ASN A 41 -11.34 3.02 -1.21
C ASN A 41 -10.26 3.98 -1.74
N GLN A 42 -10.02 5.10 -1.04
CA GLN A 42 -8.93 6.03 -1.37
C GLN A 42 -7.54 5.40 -1.16
N ILE A 43 -7.34 4.66 -0.07
CA ILE A 43 -6.09 3.94 0.20
C ILE A 43 -5.93 2.80 -0.79
N ALA A 44 -7.01 2.05 -1.05
CA ALA A 44 -7.03 0.99 -2.05
C ALA A 44 -6.61 1.50 -3.44
N SER A 45 -7.20 2.62 -3.90
CA SER A 45 -6.85 3.24 -5.18
C SER A 45 -5.38 3.67 -5.23
N ARG A 46 -4.83 4.18 -4.13
CA ARG A 46 -3.39 4.50 -4.03
C ARG A 46 -2.52 3.26 -4.14
N ILE A 47 -2.85 2.18 -3.43
CA ILE A 47 -2.09 0.93 -3.48
C ILE A 47 -2.10 0.34 -4.90
N ILE A 48 -3.24 0.41 -5.60
CA ILE A 48 -3.35 -0.03 -7.01
C ILE A 48 -2.49 0.84 -7.94
N ALA A 49 -2.42 2.14 -7.68
CA ALA A 49 -1.68 3.11 -8.49
C ALA A 49 -0.15 3.05 -8.28
N LEU A 50 0.32 2.46 -7.18
CA LEU A 50 1.76 2.32 -6.91
C LEU A 50 2.44 1.47 -7.98
N THR A 51 3.50 2.01 -8.56
CA THR A 51 4.39 1.25 -9.45
C THR A 51 5.34 0.36 -8.64
N PRO A 52 5.88 -0.72 -9.23
CA PRO A 52 6.85 -1.58 -8.55
C PRO A 52 8.04 -0.80 -7.97
N THR A 53 8.54 0.20 -8.72
CA THR A 53 9.63 1.07 -8.27
C THR A 53 9.24 1.94 -7.06
N GLU A 54 7.98 2.39 -6.96
CA GLU A 54 7.48 3.13 -5.78
C GLU A 54 7.28 2.21 -4.58
N ILE A 55 6.85 0.97 -4.79
CA ILE A 55 6.76 -0.07 -3.75
C ILE A 55 8.15 -0.33 -3.16
N GLU A 56 9.15 -0.57 -4.02
CA GLU A 56 10.55 -0.75 -3.61
C GLU A 56 11.09 0.49 -2.88
N ALA A 57 10.75 1.70 -3.34
CA ALA A 57 11.15 2.94 -2.69
C ALA A 57 10.48 3.16 -1.32
N LEU A 58 9.23 2.71 -1.14
CA LEU A 58 8.52 2.76 0.15
C LEU A 58 9.12 1.78 1.15
N VAL A 59 9.37 0.55 0.73
CA VAL A 59 9.97 -0.51 1.55
C VAL A 59 11.42 -0.18 1.91
N GLY A 60 12.19 0.38 0.97
CA GLY A 60 13.57 0.81 1.20
C GLY A 60 13.70 1.92 2.25
N ARG A 61 12.66 2.75 2.44
CA ARG A 61 12.65 3.83 3.45
C ARG A 61 12.33 3.33 4.86
N GLY A 62 11.62 2.20 5.01
CA GLY A 62 11.32 1.60 6.31
C GLY A 62 12.52 0.94 7.00
N SER A 63 13.62 0.72 6.26
CA SER A 63 14.84 0.08 6.76
C SER A 63 15.94 1.05 7.21
N GLN A 64 15.69 2.36 7.20
CA GLN A 64 16.67 3.34 7.67
C GLN A 64 16.47 3.62 9.18
N PRO A 65 17.48 3.36 10.04
CA PRO A 65 17.39 3.54 11.49
C PRO A 65 17.26 5.00 11.93
#